data_AF-A0AA96LNB4-F1
#
_entry.id   AF-A0AA96LNB4-F1
#
_cell.length_a   1.000
_cell.length_b   1.000
_cell.length_c   1.000
_cell.angle_alpha   90.00
_cell.angle_beta   90.00
_cell.angle_gamma   90.00
#
_symmetry.space_group_name_H-M   'P 1'
#
loop_
_entity.id
_entity.type
_entity.pdbx_description
1 polymer ?
#
loop_
_entity_poly.entity_id
_entity_poly.type
_entity_poly.pdbx_seq_one_letter_code
_entity_poly.pdbx_strand_id
1 'polypeptide(L)'
;MKSKLIGLLATSLLFLTFIVLSLSFQSTIYLYIASVFPLLIVPFLPDIRSNQYIKPKSSGAVRLLTMENKDGGDSDFLVILFEPGYVKWNGGMLFFNLADKMKDVYVKPDPYAATLTVLKYDLLKHRSKKNWIGISLAQLQERSEQLSYTTNEVNRLIIRITDIQELQQSNHKHPASVGRQVGA
;
A
#
# COMPACT_ATOMS: atom_id res chain seq x y z
N MET A 1 -2.54 -17.86 -4.22
CA MET A 1 -1.55 -17.33 -5.19
C MET A 1 -1.02 -18.38 -6.17
N LYS A 2 -0.62 -19.58 -5.72
CA LYS A 2 -0.06 -20.64 -6.61
C LYS A 2 -1.00 -21.07 -7.76
N SER A 3 -2.31 -21.22 -7.51
CA SER A 3 -3.28 -21.64 -8.53
C SER A 3 -3.48 -20.62 -9.66
N LYS A 4 -3.54 -19.32 -9.35
CA LYS A 4 -3.66 -18.25 -10.36
C LYS A 4 -2.44 -18.18 -11.27
N LEU A 5 -1.24 -18.35 -10.68
CA LEU A 5 0.02 -18.36 -11.42
C LEU A 5 0.15 -19.58 -12.35
N ILE A 6 -0.28 -20.76 -11.90
CA ILE A 6 -0.37 -21.96 -12.74
C ILE A 6 -1.37 -21.76 -13.88
N GLY A 7 -2.54 -21.17 -13.61
CA GLY A 7 -3.53 -20.87 -14.64
C GLY A 7 -3.01 -19.89 -15.70
N LEU A 8 -2.27 -18.86 -15.29
CA LEU A 8 -1.66 -17.88 -16.19
C LEU A 8 -0.55 -18.51 -17.04
N LEU A 9 0.29 -19.37 -16.45
CA LEU A 9 1.31 -20.12 -17.20
C LEU A 9 0.70 -21.11 -18.19
N ALA A 10 -0.32 -21.86 -17.76
CA ALA A 10 -0.99 -22.85 -18.60
C ALA A 10 -1.69 -22.20 -19.81
N THR A 11 -2.42 -21.11 -19.58
CA THR A 11 -3.09 -20.35 -20.66
C THR A 11 -2.11 -19.69 -21.62
N SER A 12 -1.02 -19.13 -21.10
CA SER A 12 0.06 -18.55 -21.92
C SER A 12 0.78 -19.61 -22.78
N LEU A 13 1.07 -20.79 -22.20
CA LEU A 13 1.68 -21.89 -22.91
C LEU A 13 0.76 -22.46 -24.01
N LEU A 14 -0.53 -22.59 -23.71
CA LEU A 14 -1.56 -22.99 -24.68
C LEU A 14 -1.64 -22.02 -25.85
N PHE A 15 -1.68 -20.72 -25.57
CA PHE A 15 -1.66 -19.67 -26.58
C PHE A 15 -0.43 -19.81 -27.51
N LEU A 16 0.76 -19.94 -26.94
CA LEU A 16 2.00 -20.10 -27.71
C LEU A 16 1.98 -21.37 -28.57
N THR A 17 1.47 -22.47 -28.02
CA THR A 17 1.35 -23.76 -28.71
C THR A 17 0.45 -23.63 -29.95
N PHE A 18 -0.70 -22.96 -29.82
CA PHE A 18 -1.60 -22.74 -30.95
C PHE A 18 -1.03 -21.81 -32.02
N ILE A 19 -0.21 -20.81 -31.65
CA ILE A 19 0.53 -19.99 -32.61
C ILE A 19 1.53 -20.84 -33.40
N VAL A 20 2.32 -21.68 -32.73
CA VAL A 20 3.29 -22.57 -33.38
C VAL A 20 2.57 -23.57 -34.31
N LEU A 21 1.47 -24.17 -33.86
CA LEU A 21 0.65 -25.08 -34.67
C LEU A 21 0.06 -24.37 -35.89
N SER A 22 -0.43 -23.13 -35.73
CA SER A 22 -0.97 -22.33 -36.84
C SER A 22 0.08 -22.10 -37.92
N LEU A 23 1.32 -21.76 -37.54
CA LEU A 23 2.42 -21.54 -38.47
C LEU A 23 2.88 -22.84 -39.16
N SER A 24 3.06 -23.93 -38.40
CA SER A 24 3.52 -25.20 -38.94
C SER A 24 2.54 -25.83 -39.92
N PHE A 25 1.24 -25.72 -39.66
CA PHE A 25 0.19 -26.29 -40.50
C PHE A 25 -0.46 -25.27 -41.45
N GLN A 26 0.01 -24.01 -41.47
CA GLN A 26 -0.57 -22.91 -42.25
C GLN A 26 -2.11 -22.80 -42.10
N SER A 27 -2.62 -23.09 -40.90
CA SER A 27 -4.06 -23.17 -40.65
C SER A 27 -4.55 -21.93 -39.93
N THR A 28 -5.54 -21.29 -40.54
CA THR A 28 -6.25 -20.12 -39.98
C THR A 28 -7.13 -20.49 -38.79
N ILE A 29 -7.57 -21.75 -38.68
CA ILE A 29 -8.40 -22.23 -37.57
C ILE A 29 -7.64 -22.11 -36.24
N TYR A 30 -6.38 -22.54 -36.21
CA TYR A 30 -5.56 -22.43 -34.99
C TYR A 30 -5.27 -20.97 -34.62
N LEU A 31 -5.23 -20.07 -35.61
CA LEU A 31 -5.06 -18.63 -35.39
C LEU A 31 -6.32 -18.01 -34.76
N TYR A 32 -7.51 -18.41 -35.20
CA TYR A 32 -8.77 -18.01 -34.55
C TYR A 32 -8.85 -18.52 -33.11
N ILE A 33 -8.47 -19.77 -32.85
CA ILE A 33 -8.42 -20.31 -31.49
C ILE A 33 -7.41 -19.53 -30.64
N ALA A 34 -6.22 -19.24 -31.18
CA ALA A 34 -5.20 -18.42 -30.50
C ALA A 34 -5.73 -17.04 -30.09
N SER A 35 -6.56 -16.41 -30.94
CA SER A 35 -7.10 -15.06 -30.69
C SER A 35 -8.04 -14.95 -29.47
N VAL A 36 -8.62 -16.07 -29.00
CA VAL A 36 -9.53 -16.10 -27.85
C VAL A 36 -8.79 -16.18 -26.51
N PHE A 37 -7.57 -16.73 -26.48
CA PHE A 37 -6.81 -16.90 -25.23
C PHE A 37 -6.51 -15.62 -24.45
N PRO A 38 -6.23 -14.46 -25.09
CA PRO A 38 -6.08 -13.19 -24.36
C PRO A 38 -7.32 -12.81 -23.53
N LEU A 39 -8.52 -13.24 -23.91
CA LEU A 39 -9.73 -13.02 -23.12
C LEU A 39 -9.80 -13.99 -21.93
N LEU A 40 -9.33 -15.23 -22.11
CA LEU A 40 -9.32 -16.25 -21.06
C LEU A 40 -8.28 -16.01 -19.97
N ILE A 41 -7.24 -15.18 -20.22
CA ILE A 41 -6.20 -14.90 -19.22
C ILE A 41 -6.65 -13.90 -18.15
N VAL A 42 -7.67 -13.07 -18.44
CA VAL A 42 -8.16 -11.98 -17.58
C VAL A 42 -8.47 -12.42 -16.14
N PRO A 43 -9.24 -13.50 -15.87
CA PRO A 43 -9.52 -13.93 -14.49
C PRO A 43 -8.29 -14.43 -13.72
N PHE A 44 -7.20 -14.77 -14.43
CA PHE A 44 -5.96 -15.27 -13.83
C PHE A 44 -4.93 -14.15 -13.58
N LEU A 45 -5.18 -12.94 -14.08
CA LEU A 45 -4.28 -11.82 -13.83
C LEU A 45 -4.20 -11.51 -12.32
N PRO A 46 -2.99 -11.33 -11.77
CA PRO A 46 -2.84 -10.86 -10.40
C PRO A 46 -3.44 -9.46 -10.28
N ASP A 47 -4.12 -9.19 -9.17
CA ASP A 47 -4.60 -7.85 -8.86
C ASP A 47 -3.37 -6.95 -8.60
N ILE A 48 -3.03 -6.12 -9.58
CA ILE A 48 -1.89 -5.20 -9.50
C ILE A 48 -2.33 -4.00 -8.66
N ARG A 49 -2.19 -4.14 -7.34
CA ARG A 49 -2.52 -3.08 -6.40
C ARG A 49 -1.63 -1.86 -6.63
N SER A 50 -2.24 -0.76 -7.05
CA SER A 50 -1.53 0.52 -7.22
C SER A 50 -1.21 1.16 -5.87
N ASN A 51 -0.03 1.76 -5.76
CA ASN A 51 0.32 2.59 -4.61
C ASN A 51 -0.27 4.00 -4.77
N GLN A 52 -0.81 4.54 -3.69
CA GLN A 52 -1.36 5.90 -3.64
C GLN A 52 -0.36 6.83 -2.97
N TYR A 53 -0.17 8.03 -3.52
CA TYR A 53 0.68 9.07 -2.93
C TYR A 53 -0.19 10.26 -2.51
N ILE A 54 -0.16 10.58 -1.22
CA ILE A 54 -0.84 11.73 -0.65
C ILE A 54 0.08 12.95 -0.76
N LYS A 55 -0.51 14.06 -1.21
CA LYS A 55 0.09 15.40 -1.13
C LYS A 55 -0.88 16.27 -0.34
N PRO A 56 -0.66 16.46 0.97
CA PRO A 56 -1.62 17.18 1.78
C PRO A 56 -1.64 18.67 1.38
N LYS A 57 -2.83 19.28 1.35
CA LYS A 57 -3.03 20.73 1.12
C LYS A 57 -3.93 21.30 2.20
N SER A 58 -3.71 22.55 2.62
CA SER A 58 -4.46 23.18 3.72
C SER A 58 -5.98 23.19 3.49
N SER A 59 -6.40 23.40 2.24
CA SER A 59 -7.79 23.31 1.79
C SER A 59 -8.07 22.06 0.91
N GLY A 60 -7.23 21.03 1.02
CA GLY A 60 -7.36 19.82 0.21
C GLY A 60 -8.20 18.73 0.88
N ALA A 61 -8.57 17.74 0.07
CA ALA A 61 -9.23 16.51 0.50
C ALA A 61 -8.39 15.63 1.45
N VAL A 62 -7.11 15.98 1.67
CA VAL A 62 -6.24 15.35 2.68
C VAL A 62 -5.40 16.39 3.40
N ARG A 63 -5.31 16.21 4.72
CA ARG A 63 -4.51 17.03 5.63
C ARG A 63 -3.64 16.14 6.50
N LEU A 64 -2.43 16.60 6.76
CA LEU A 64 -1.46 15.91 7.61
C LEU A 64 -1.14 16.82 8.79
N LEU A 65 -1.58 16.43 9.98
CA LEU A 65 -1.56 17.25 11.18
C LEU A 65 -0.83 16.55 12.32
N THR A 66 -0.18 17.31 13.17
CA THR A 66 0.33 16.82 14.46
C THR A 66 -0.66 17.20 15.55
N MET A 67 -1.09 16.23 16.35
CA MET A 67 -1.88 16.50 17.55
C MET A 67 -0.93 16.59 18.75
N GLU A 68 -0.97 17.74 19.41
CA GLU A 68 -0.32 17.95 20.69
C GLU A 68 -1.19 17.36 21.81
N ASN A 69 -0.52 16.78 22.80
CA ASN A 69 -1.21 16.31 23.99
C ASN A 69 -1.67 17.54 24.81
N LYS A 70 -2.86 17.48 25.41
CA LYS A 70 -3.45 18.61 26.15
C LYS A 70 -2.57 19.12 27.30
N ASP A 71 -1.60 18.31 27.73
CA ASP A 71 -0.67 18.60 28.82
C ASP A 71 0.63 19.32 28.37
N GLY A 72 0.67 19.86 27.13
CA GLY A 72 1.77 20.73 26.67
C GLY A 72 3.08 20.01 26.38
N GLY A 73 3.05 18.69 26.23
CA GLY A 73 4.18 17.87 25.79
C GLY A 73 4.30 17.78 24.26
N ASP A 74 5.48 17.33 23.80
CA ASP A 74 5.79 17.01 22.41
C ASP A 74 4.60 16.31 21.70
N SER A 75 4.37 16.64 20.43
CA SER A 75 3.28 16.02 19.66
C SER A 75 3.43 14.49 19.65
N ASP A 76 2.49 13.77 20.26
CA ASP A 76 2.53 12.31 20.36
C ASP A 76 2.00 11.64 19.08
N PHE A 77 1.06 12.29 18.40
CA PHE A 77 0.33 11.68 17.28
C PHE A 77 0.40 12.50 16.00
N LEU A 78 0.65 11.79 14.89
CA LEU A 78 0.46 12.28 13.53
C LEU A 78 -0.91 11.79 13.04
N VAL A 79 -1.73 12.72 12.60
CA VAL A 79 -3.09 12.46 12.13
C VAL A 79 -3.19 12.77 10.65
N ILE A 80 -3.64 11.79 9.87
CA ILE A 80 -3.99 11.97 8.47
C ILE A 80 -5.51 12.05 8.38
N LEU A 81 -6.01 13.23 8.02
CA LEU A 81 -7.44 13.46 7.79
C LEU A 81 -7.71 13.44 6.31
N PHE A 82 -8.78 12.79 5.89
CA PHE A 82 -9.16 12.75 4.50
C PHE A 82 -10.67 12.65 4.33
N GLU A 83 -11.15 13.08 3.18
CA GLU A 83 -12.56 12.92 2.81
C GLU A 83 -12.91 11.44 2.61
N PRO A 84 -14.12 11.01 2.99
CA PRO A 84 -14.59 9.65 2.72
C PRO A 84 -14.43 9.30 1.24
N GLY A 85 -13.90 8.11 0.96
CA GLY A 85 -13.63 7.65 -0.42
C GLY A 85 -12.33 8.17 -1.04
N TYR A 86 -11.58 9.05 -0.37
CA TYR A 86 -10.27 9.51 -0.89
C TYR A 86 -9.22 8.38 -0.92
N VAL A 87 -9.20 7.54 0.12
CA VAL A 87 -8.24 6.43 0.24
C VAL A 87 -8.72 5.25 -0.59
N LYS A 88 -7.86 4.77 -1.50
CA LYS A 88 -8.14 3.57 -2.30
C LYS A 88 -7.81 2.33 -1.48
N TRP A 89 -8.74 1.87 -0.65
CA TRP A 89 -8.51 0.76 0.30
C TRP A 89 -8.03 -0.54 -0.34
N ASN A 90 -8.49 -0.89 -1.56
CA ASN A 90 -7.95 -2.04 -2.31
C ASN A 90 -6.56 -1.77 -2.94
N GLY A 91 -5.88 -0.70 -2.53
CA GLY A 91 -4.55 -0.34 -2.98
C GLY A 91 -3.44 -1.10 -2.26
N GLY A 92 -2.20 -0.87 -2.70
CA GLY A 92 -1.02 -1.48 -2.08
C GLY A 92 -0.63 -0.71 -0.83
N MET A 93 0.08 0.40 -1.07
CA MET A 93 0.59 1.28 -0.03
C MET A 93 0.04 2.70 -0.19
N LEU A 94 -0.25 3.35 0.94
CA LEU A 94 -0.55 4.77 1.03
C LEU A 94 0.69 5.52 1.50
N PHE A 95 1.32 6.26 0.59
CA PHE A 95 2.54 7.01 0.85
C PHE A 95 2.24 8.46 1.19
N PHE A 96 2.88 8.98 2.23
CA PHE A 96 2.86 10.40 2.59
C PHE A 96 4.28 10.87 2.92
N ASN A 97 4.51 12.17 2.77
CA ASN A 97 5.80 12.80 3.06
C ASN A 97 5.75 13.50 4.42
N LEU A 98 6.72 13.22 5.28
CA LEU A 98 6.85 13.83 6.60
C LEU A 98 7.22 15.32 6.55
N ALA A 99 7.76 15.80 5.43
CA ALA A 99 8.05 17.23 5.24
C ALA A 99 6.78 18.05 5.01
N ASP A 100 5.71 17.43 4.51
CA ASP A 100 4.46 18.10 4.16
C ASP A 100 3.51 18.23 5.37
N LYS A 101 4.06 18.13 6.60
CA LYS A 101 3.31 18.31 7.85
C LYS A 101 2.82 19.76 7.92
N MET A 102 1.52 19.93 8.10
CA MET A 102 0.96 21.24 8.38
C MET A 102 1.04 21.50 9.87
N LYS A 103 1.71 22.59 10.23
CA LYS A 103 1.64 23.17 11.56
C LYS A 103 0.37 24.02 11.64
N ASP A 104 -0.28 24.02 12.79
CA ASP A 104 -1.29 25.02 13.19
C ASP A 104 -2.66 24.99 12.50
N VAL A 105 -3.06 23.89 11.85
CA VAL A 105 -4.46 23.75 11.40
C VAL A 105 -5.29 23.14 12.52
N TYR A 106 -5.94 23.98 13.32
CA TYR A 106 -6.97 23.55 14.25
C TYR A 106 -8.10 22.88 13.46
N VAL A 107 -8.17 21.56 13.51
CA VAL A 107 -9.32 20.81 13.01
C VAL A 107 -10.23 20.54 14.18
N LYS A 108 -11.45 21.10 14.07
CA LYS A 108 -12.54 20.80 15.00
C LYS A 108 -12.68 19.28 15.09
N PRO A 109 -12.54 18.67 16.28
CA PRO A 109 -12.72 17.24 16.43
C PRO A 109 -14.15 16.90 16.05
N ASP A 110 -14.31 16.21 14.93
CA ASP A 110 -15.59 15.62 14.55
C ASP A 110 -15.83 14.38 15.42
N PRO A 111 -16.86 14.37 16.29
CA PRO A 111 -17.16 13.24 17.17
C PRO A 111 -17.64 12.00 16.41
N TYR A 112 -18.01 12.14 15.13
CA TYR A 112 -18.47 11.02 14.29
C TYR A 112 -17.39 10.52 13.32
N ALA A 113 -16.15 10.99 13.46
CA ALA A 113 -15.05 10.57 12.61
C ALA A 113 -14.61 9.12 12.91
N ALA A 114 -14.92 8.20 12.00
CA ALA A 114 -14.39 6.84 12.07
C ALA A 114 -12.86 6.86 11.92
N THR A 115 -12.20 6.47 12.99
CA THR A 115 -10.77 6.66 13.18
C THR A 115 -10.07 5.33 13.25
N LEU A 116 -9.10 5.10 12.35
CA LEU A 116 -8.31 3.87 12.34
C LEU A 116 -6.88 4.15 12.81
N THR A 117 -6.41 3.35 13.76
CA THR A 117 -5.04 3.45 14.29
C THR A 117 -4.08 2.70 13.38
N VAL A 118 -3.01 3.37 12.96
CA VAL A 118 -1.91 2.78 12.19
C VAL A 118 -0.84 2.32 13.17
N LEU A 119 -0.52 1.04 13.11
CA LEU A 119 0.44 0.44 14.02
C LEU A 119 1.81 0.38 13.35
N LYS A 120 2.86 0.22 14.16
CA LYS A 120 4.26 0.18 13.70
C LYS A 120 4.49 -0.79 12.54
N TYR A 121 3.85 -1.96 12.57
CA TYR A 121 4.00 -2.98 11.53
C TYR A 121 3.25 -2.67 10.22
N ASP A 122 2.31 -1.71 10.25
CA ASP A 122 1.64 -1.21 9.04
C ASP A 122 2.50 -0.17 8.31
N LEU A 123 3.55 0.34 8.96
CA LEU A 123 4.42 1.38 8.44
C LEU A 123 5.63 0.78 7.71
N LEU A 124 5.93 1.33 6.54
CA LEU A 124 7.11 0.98 5.75
C LEU A 124 7.79 2.23 5.22
N LYS A 125 9.13 2.24 5.23
CA LYS A 125 9.89 3.31 4.62
C LYS A 125 9.89 3.17 3.10
N HIS A 126 9.71 4.26 2.37
CA HIS A 126 9.85 4.22 0.93
C HIS A 126 11.31 3.91 0.54
N ARG A 127 11.51 2.94 -0.35
CA ARG A 127 12.86 2.43 -0.69
C ARG A 127 13.77 3.50 -1.30
N SER A 128 13.24 4.32 -2.21
CA SER A 128 14.04 5.30 -2.97
C SER A 128 13.84 6.78 -2.58
N LYS A 129 12.76 7.15 -1.90
CA LYS A 129 12.41 8.55 -1.62
C LYS A 129 12.62 8.87 -0.14
N LYS A 130 13.44 9.86 0.16
CA LYS A 130 13.70 10.33 1.54
C LYS A 130 12.43 10.94 2.14
N ASN A 131 12.20 10.73 3.44
CA ASN A 131 11.06 11.26 4.20
C ASN A 131 9.66 10.76 3.78
N TRP A 132 9.60 9.80 2.85
CA TRP A 132 8.35 9.15 2.49
C TRP A 132 8.10 7.90 3.34
N ILE A 133 6.95 7.89 3.99
CA ILE A 133 6.45 6.77 4.79
C ILE A 133 5.24 6.20 4.07
N GLY A 134 5.20 4.88 3.94
CA GLY A 134 4.09 4.11 3.40
C GLY A 134 3.31 3.46 4.52
N ILE A 135 2.00 3.38 4.33
CA ILE A 135 1.06 2.65 5.18
C ILE A 135 0.48 1.50 4.35
N SER A 136 0.51 0.29 4.89
CA SER A 136 -0.08 -0.88 4.26
C SER A 136 -1.61 -0.83 4.34
N LEU A 137 -2.27 -0.57 3.20
CA LEU A 137 -3.73 -0.51 3.15
C LEU A 137 -4.37 -1.89 3.31
N ALA A 138 -3.69 -2.93 2.84
CA ALA A 138 -4.13 -4.32 2.99
C ALA A 138 -4.28 -4.74 4.45
N GLN A 139 -3.28 -4.43 5.29
CA GLN A 139 -3.27 -4.78 6.72
C GLN A 139 -4.31 -3.95 7.49
N LEU A 140 -4.44 -2.67 7.14
CA LEU A 140 -5.48 -1.81 7.72
C LEU A 140 -6.89 -2.30 7.38
N GLN A 141 -7.12 -2.74 6.14
CA GLN A 141 -8.40 -3.29 5.71
C GLN A 141 -8.74 -4.56 6.49
N GLU A 142 -7.81 -5.52 6.59
CA GLU A 142 -8.01 -6.76 7.36
C GLU A 142 -8.36 -6.47 8.83
N ARG A 143 -7.68 -5.51 9.46
CA ARG A 143 -7.98 -5.09 10.83
C ARG A 143 -9.33 -4.40 10.98
N SER A 144 -9.79 -3.70 9.94
CA SER A 144 -11.09 -3.02 9.97
C SER A 144 -12.27 -3.99 9.89
N GLU A 145 -12.08 -5.22 9.39
CA GLU A 145 -13.13 -6.26 9.37
C GLU A 145 -13.60 -6.64 10.77
N GLN A 146 -12.77 -6.41 11.79
CA GLN A 146 -13.08 -6.66 13.19
C GLN A 146 -13.77 -5.47 13.90
N LEU A 147 -13.97 -4.36 13.19
CA LEU A 147 -14.53 -3.13 13.72
C LEU A 147 -16.00 -2.98 13.31
N SER A 148 -16.76 -2.20 14.07
CA SER A 148 -18.18 -1.96 13.82
C SER A 148 -18.47 -1.02 12.64
N TYR A 149 -17.44 -0.57 11.92
CA TYR A 149 -17.54 0.35 10.78
C TYR A 149 -16.70 -0.16 9.62
N THR A 150 -17.07 0.25 8.41
CA THR A 150 -16.39 -0.13 7.17
C THR A 150 -15.24 0.82 6.84
N THR A 151 -14.28 0.35 6.04
CA THR A 151 -13.18 1.19 5.55
C THR A 151 -13.66 2.45 4.82
N ASN A 152 -14.81 2.39 4.15
CA ASN A 152 -15.38 3.51 3.40
C ASN A 152 -15.83 4.67 4.31
N GLU A 153 -16.11 4.38 5.58
CA GLU A 153 -16.53 5.37 6.57
C GLU A 153 -15.34 6.02 7.28
N VAL A 154 -14.16 5.39 7.20
CA VAL A 154 -12.93 5.91 7.81
C VAL A 154 -12.53 7.22 7.13
N ASN A 155 -12.35 8.25 7.95
CA ASN A 155 -11.94 9.59 7.52
C ASN A 155 -10.69 10.09 8.27
N ARG A 156 -10.16 9.28 9.19
CA ARG A 156 -9.00 9.61 10.02
C ARG A 156 -8.09 8.41 10.22
N LEU A 157 -6.80 8.59 9.94
CA LEU A 157 -5.73 7.68 10.35
C LEU A 157 -4.89 8.33 11.45
N ILE A 158 -4.63 7.61 12.53
CA ILE A 158 -3.79 8.07 13.65
C ILE A 158 -2.53 7.23 13.73
N ILE A 159 -1.39 7.88 13.78
CA ILE A 159 -0.06 7.25 13.82
C ILE A 159 0.70 7.82 15.00
N ARG A 160 1.35 6.98 15.81
CA ARG A 160 2.26 7.48 16.85
C ARG A 160 3.54 8.02 16.20
N ILE A 161 3.98 9.20 16.63
CA ILE A 161 5.20 9.82 16.10
C ILE A 161 6.42 9.00 16.51
N THR A 162 6.42 8.38 17.69
CA THR A 162 7.45 7.43 18.14
C THR A 162 7.63 6.26 17.17
N ASP A 163 6.54 5.64 16.72
CA ASP A 163 6.59 4.53 15.75
C ASP A 163 7.25 4.98 14.42
N ILE A 164 7.03 6.22 14.00
CA ILE A 164 7.66 6.81 12.80
C ILE A 164 9.15 7.07 13.05
N GLN A 165 9.51 7.64 14.20
CA GLN A 165 10.90 7.94 14.56
C GLN A 165 11.74 6.66 14.63
N GLU A 166 11.22 5.61 15.28
CA GLU A 166 11.87 4.30 15.34
C GLU A 166 12.09 3.71 13.95
N LEU A 167 11.11 3.86 13.05
CA LEU A 167 11.21 3.41 11.67
C LEU A 167 12.26 4.20 10.85
N GLN A 168 12.49 5.48 11.19
CA GLN A 168 13.57 6.26 10.59
C GLN A 168 14.96 5.85 11.13
N GLN A 169 15.05 5.51 12.42
CA GLN A 169 16.29 5.16 13.12
C GLN A 169 16.77 3.72 12.86
N SER A 170 15.85 2.77 12.66
CA SER A 170 16.17 1.34 12.47
C SER A 170 17.13 1.04 11.30
N ASN A 171 17.26 1.96 10.35
CA ASN A 171 18.22 1.87 9.24
C ASN A 171 19.69 2.09 9.64
N HIS A 172 19.97 2.57 10.86
CA HIS A 172 21.34 2.83 11.32
C HIS A 172 21.97 1.63 12.04
N LYS A 173 21.21 0.53 12.23
CA LYS A 173 21.68 -0.70 12.90
C LYS A 173 21.61 -1.92 11.98
N HIS A 174 22.19 -1.83 10.78
CA HIS A 174 22.73 -3.03 10.14
C HIS A 174 24.21 -3.09 10.52
N PRO A 175 24.64 -3.92 11.49
CA PRO A 175 26.05 -4.28 11.56
C PRO A 175 26.38 -4.95 10.23
N ALA A 176 27.32 -4.35 9.49
CA ALA A 176 27.96 -5.00 8.37
C ALA A 176 28.42 -6.39 8.82
N SER A 177 28.08 -7.39 8.01
CA SER A 177 28.57 -8.77 8.00
C SER A 177 29.57 -9.09 9.12
N VAL A 178 29.16 -9.96 10.04
CA VAL A 178 30.09 -10.73 10.88
C VAL A 178 31.07 -11.41 9.92
N GLY A 179 32.27 -10.85 9.83
CA GLY A 179 33.40 -11.46 9.16
C GLY A 179 33.60 -12.82 9.82
N ARG A 180 33.47 -13.87 9.02
CA ARG A 180 33.76 -15.24 9.40
C ARG A 180 35.26 -15.32 9.71
N GLN A 181 35.63 -15.07 10.96
CA GLN A 181 36.94 -15.45 11.49
C GLN A 181 36.97 -16.98 11.50
N VAL A 182 37.55 -17.56 10.45
CA VAL A 182 37.98 -18.96 10.47
C VAL A 182 39.36 -18.95 11.10
N GLY A 183 39.41 -19.31 12.38
CA GLY A 183 40.64 -19.69 13.06
C GLY A 183 40.74 -21.21 13.11
N ALA A 184 41.84 -21.74 12.57
CA ALA A 184 42.62 -22.90 13.00
C ALA A 184 43.61 -23.25 11.88
#